data_AF-H3H8T7-F1
#
_entry.id   AF-H3H8T7-F1
#
_cell.length_a   1.000
_cell.length_b   1.000
_cell.length_c   1.000
_cell.angle_alpha   90.00
_cell.angle_beta   90.00
_cell.angle_gamma   90.00
#
_symmetry.space_group_name_H-M   'P 1'
#
loop_
_entity.id
_entity.type
_entity.pdbx_description
1 polymer ?
#
loop_
_entity_poly.entity_id
_entity_poly.type
_entity_poly.pdbx_seq_one_letter_code
_entity_poly.pdbx_strand_id
1 'polypeptide(L)'
;MMHEITTGDGSGDENTDTDTSEHLANEIELTDYAHELAFLPDLTEASETVLDYSGPNVLNPSATARQQEGLVAVLKRHEKIMIASGNALPPPAYGVVCDIDVQGHPPIKQRARRTPLRHLRKLYELLKGLLKARLVAFSDSPWASPIVIVLKKNGVDIRLCIDYKLVNAVTAIMEYAMPLVDDLLTLLMVLLA
;
A
#
# COMPACT_ATOMS: atom_id res chain seq x y z
N MET A 1 13.74 26.65 -66.12
CA MET A 1 13.31 26.85 -67.52
C MET A 1 14.38 26.22 -68.40
N MET A 2 14.03 25.17 -69.17
CA MET A 2 14.92 24.36 -70.04
C MET A 2 16.02 23.54 -69.33
N HIS A 3 16.42 22.33 -69.78
CA HIS A 3 15.71 21.22 -70.46
C HIS A 3 16.52 19.89 -70.28
N GLU A 4 15.95 18.77 -70.74
CA GLU A 4 16.44 17.37 -70.73
C GLU A 4 17.78 17.14 -71.52
N ILE A 5 18.45 15.96 -71.53
CA ILE A 5 18.09 14.63 -72.11
C ILE A 5 18.94 13.52 -71.41
N THR A 6 18.40 12.46 -70.76
CA THR A 6 17.97 11.10 -71.26
C THR A 6 19.14 10.31 -71.93
N THR A 7 19.48 9.02 -71.68
CA THR A 7 18.86 7.85 -70.97
C THR A 7 19.97 6.84 -70.56
N GLY A 8 19.70 5.87 -69.67
CA GLY A 8 20.55 4.68 -69.46
C GLY A 8 20.03 3.74 -68.34
N ASP A 9 19.66 2.51 -68.68
CA ASP A 9 18.95 1.53 -67.84
C ASP A 9 19.88 0.66 -66.95
N GLY A 10 19.37 0.09 -65.85
CA GLY A 10 20.10 -0.89 -65.02
C GLY A 10 19.71 -1.00 -63.55
N SER A 11 18.65 -1.77 -63.26
CA SER A 11 18.38 -2.51 -62.00
C SER A 11 18.74 -1.86 -60.65
N GLY A 12 17.73 -1.45 -59.89
CA GLY A 12 17.88 -1.16 -58.46
C GLY A 12 17.88 -2.43 -57.62
N ASP A 13 18.68 -2.42 -56.56
CA ASP A 13 18.52 -3.29 -55.39
C ASP A 13 18.73 -2.41 -54.15
N GLU A 14 17.69 -2.27 -53.32
CA GLU A 14 17.65 -1.30 -52.22
C GLU A 14 18.36 -1.85 -50.97
N ASN A 15 19.62 -1.45 -50.76
CA ASN A 15 20.31 -1.70 -49.50
C ASN A 15 20.23 -0.46 -48.60
N THR A 16 19.19 -0.39 -47.76
CA THR A 16 19.07 0.60 -46.68
C THR A 16 18.87 -0.09 -45.34
N ASP A 17 19.77 0.17 -44.40
CA ASP A 17 19.92 -0.56 -43.15
C ASP A 17 18.67 -0.53 -42.27
N THR A 18 18.28 -1.71 -41.77
CA THR A 18 17.29 -1.87 -40.70
C THR A 18 17.82 -1.34 -39.37
N ASP A 19 17.58 -0.07 -39.07
CA ASP A 19 17.83 0.51 -37.74
C ASP A 19 16.77 0.03 -36.73
N THR A 20 16.88 -1.25 -36.36
CA THR A 20 16.10 -1.86 -35.29
C THR A 20 16.83 -1.59 -33.98
N SER A 21 16.41 -0.56 -33.25
CA SER A 21 16.90 -0.32 -31.89
C SER A 21 16.43 -1.42 -30.94
N GLU A 22 17.18 -2.52 -30.91
CA GLU A 22 17.01 -3.59 -29.93
C GLU A 22 17.31 -3.03 -28.53
N HIS A 23 16.25 -2.82 -27.76
CA HIS A 23 16.37 -2.47 -26.37
C HIS A 23 16.82 -3.72 -25.61
N LEU A 24 18.15 -3.95 -25.56
CA LEU A 24 18.78 -5.03 -24.82
C LEU A 24 18.11 -5.17 -23.46
N ALA A 25 17.53 -6.35 -23.21
CA ALA A 25 17.02 -6.69 -21.91
C ALA A 25 18.21 -6.73 -20.96
N ASN A 26 18.23 -5.85 -19.94
CA ASN A 26 19.13 -6.03 -18.82
C ASN A 26 18.84 -7.40 -18.21
N GLU A 27 19.73 -8.36 -18.45
CA GLU A 27 19.80 -9.60 -17.69
C GLU A 27 20.17 -9.22 -16.25
N ILE A 28 19.16 -9.16 -15.39
CA ILE A 28 19.33 -8.90 -13.96
C ILE A 28 19.72 -10.24 -13.34
N GLU A 29 20.96 -10.35 -12.87
CA GLU A 29 21.47 -11.59 -12.30
C GLU A 29 20.85 -11.88 -10.92
N LEU A 30 20.90 -13.15 -10.50
CA LEU A 30 20.44 -13.55 -9.16
C LEU A 30 21.27 -12.88 -8.03
N THR A 31 22.46 -12.39 -8.37
CA THR A 31 23.37 -11.62 -7.51
C THR A 31 22.84 -10.22 -7.19
N ASP A 32 22.10 -9.57 -8.11
CA ASP A 32 21.42 -8.30 -7.84
C ASP A 32 20.33 -8.46 -6.76
N TYR A 33 19.69 -9.64 -6.73
CA TYR A 33 18.71 -10.03 -5.71
C TYR A 33 19.32 -10.46 -4.37
N ALA A 34 20.64 -10.62 -4.25
CA ALA A 34 21.27 -10.98 -2.97
C ALA A 34 21.00 -9.92 -1.88
N HIS A 35 20.90 -8.65 -2.27
CA HIS A 35 20.47 -7.58 -1.37
C HIS A 35 18.97 -7.66 -1.03
N GLU A 36 18.10 -8.12 -1.93
CA GLU A 36 16.67 -8.33 -1.62
C GLU A 36 16.47 -9.45 -0.59
N LEU A 37 17.25 -10.53 -0.67
CA LEU A 37 17.24 -11.62 0.31
C LEU A 37 17.70 -11.17 1.71
N ALA A 38 18.62 -10.20 1.79
CA ALA A 38 19.05 -9.60 3.07
C ALA A 38 17.97 -8.76 3.76
N PHE A 39 16.85 -8.42 3.09
CA PHE A 39 15.70 -7.77 3.71
C PHE A 39 14.62 -8.76 4.20
N LEU A 40 14.81 -10.08 4.02
CA LEU A 40 13.91 -11.06 4.64
C LEU A 40 14.02 -10.97 6.17
N PRO A 41 12.91 -10.73 6.88
CA PRO A 41 12.98 -10.39 8.29
C PRO A 41 13.18 -11.62 9.18
N ASP A 42 14.07 -11.49 10.16
CA ASP A 42 13.93 -12.27 11.38
C ASP A 42 12.60 -11.91 12.06
N LEU A 43 11.75 -12.93 12.22
CA LEU A 43 10.41 -12.84 12.79
C LEU A 43 10.40 -13.03 14.32
N THR A 44 11.55 -13.35 14.94
CA THR A 44 11.64 -13.66 16.37
C THR A 44 11.55 -12.45 17.30
N GLU A 45 11.97 -11.26 16.85
CA GLU A 45 11.91 -10.05 17.67
C GLU A 45 10.48 -9.49 17.78
N ALA A 46 9.97 -9.38 19.01
CA ALA A 46 8.74 -8.66 19.31
C ALA A 46 8.91 -7.14 19.08
N SER A 47 7.91 -6.51 18.48
CA SER A 47 7.87 -5.06 18.26
C SER A 47 6.80 -4.45 19.17
N GLU A 48 7.23 -3.87 20.29
CA GLU A 48 6.32 -3.18 21.21
C GLU A 48 5.98 -1.77 20.70
N THR A 49 4.69 -1.42 20.68
CA THR A 49 4.22 -0.08 20.33
C THR A 49 4.33 0.85 21.54
N VAL A 50 5.52 1.39 21.78
CA VAL A 50 5.75 2.37 22.86
C VAL A 50 5.05 3.70 22.52
N LEU A 51 4.22 4.19 23.44
CA LEU A 51 3.58 5.51 23.31
C LEU A 51 4.53 6.62 23.76
N ASP A 52 4.77 7.58 22.87
CA ASP A 52 5.50 8.80 23.21
C ASP A 52 4.56 9.84 23.85
N TYR A 53 4.58 9.88 25.19
CA TYR A 53 3.87 10.88 25.99
C TYR A 53 4.54 12.27 25.99
N SER A 54 5.74 12.42 25.42
CA SER A 54 6.43 13.70 25.23
C SER A 54 6.23 14.32 23.84
N GLY A 55 5.52 13.62 22.94
CA GLY A 55 5.26 14.08 21.59
C GLY A 55 4.44 15.39 21.52
N PRO A 56 4.57 16.17 20.42
CA PRO A 56 3.91 17.46 20.27
C PRO A 56 2.38 17.40 20.25
N ASN A 57 1.80 16.21 20.04
CA ASN A 57 0.35 15.99 20.11
C ASN A 57 -0.18 15.81 21.56
N VAL A 58 0.72 15.59 22.53
CA VAL A 58 0.40 15.40 23.95
C VAL A 58 0.73 16.66 24.77
N LEU A 59 1.73 17.44 24.35
CA LEU A 59 2.13 18.69 25.01
C LEU A 59 1.23 19.87 24.58
N ASN A 60 0.52 20.48 25.52
CA ASN A 60 -0.27 21.69 25.28
C ASN A 60 0.37 22.91 25.98
N PRO A 61 0.87 23.93 25.26
CA PRO A 61 1.47 25.14 25.85
C PRO A 61 0.56 25.94 26.78
N SER A 62 -0.77 25.79 26.64
CA SER A 62 -1.77 26.49 27.46
C SER A 62 -2.26 25.68 28.66
N ALA A 63 -1.74 24.45 28.87
CA ALA A 63 -2.13 23.60 29.99
C ALA A 63 -1.29 23.87 31.25
N THR A 64 -1.94 23.91 32.40
CA THR A 64 -1.27 23.91 33.70
C THR A 64 -0.57 22.56 33.92
N ALA A 65 0.55 22.52 34.66
CA ALA A 65 1.27 21.29 34.99
C ALA A 65 0.34 20.16 35.48
N ARG A 66 -0.58 20.46 36.41
CA ARG A 66 -1.59 19.51 36.92
C ARG A 66 -2.55 18.96 35.84
N GLN A 67 -2.88 19.76 34.82
CA GLN A 67 -3.70 19.31 33.69
C GLN A 67 -2.89 18.41 32.75
N GLN A 68 -1.62 18.74 32.51
CA GLN A 68 -0.70 17.92 31.72
C GLN A 68 -0.45 16.55 32.38
N GLU A 69 -0.21 16.52 33.70
CA GLU A 69 -0.10 15.28 34.48
C GLU A 69 -1.39 14.46 34.43
N GLY A 70 -2.55 15.11 34.58
CA GLY A 70 -3.86 14.46 34.48
C GLY A 70 -4.10 13.82 33.12
N LEU A 71 -3.75 14.51 32.03
CA LEU A 71 -3.83 13.99 30.67
C LEU A 71 -2.91 12.76 30.50
N VAL A 72 -1.64 12.86 30.88
CA VAL A 72 -0.68 11.74 30.79
C VAL A 72 -1.13 10.55 31.65
N ALA A 73 -1.72 10.78 32.82
CA ALA A 73 -2.28 9.72 33.65
C ALA A 73 -3.46 8.99 32.98
N VAL A 74 -4.35 9.72 32.30
CA VAL A 74 -5.44 9.12 31.51
C VAL A 74 -4.90 8.34 30.32
N LEU A 75 -3.93 8.89 29.57
CA LEU A 75 -3.33 8.20 28.42
C LEU A 75 -2.63 6.90 28.84
N LYS A 76 -1.87 6.90 29.94
CA LYS A 76 -1.27 5.69 30.53
C LYS A 76 -2.32 4.68 31.00
N ARG A 77 -3.40 5.14 31.67
CA ARG A 77 -4.49 4.27 32.13
C ARG A 77 -5.17 3.53 30.97
N HIS A 78 -5.23 4.15 29.79
CA HIS A 78 -5.92 3.64 28.61
C HIS A 78 -4.98 3.22 27.47
N GLU A 79 -3.68 3.02 27.75
CA GLU A 79 -2.65 2.64 26.78
C GLU A 79 -3.05 1.46 25.88
N LYS A 80 -3.73 0.45 26.45
CA LYS A 80 -4.19 -0.76 25.75
C LYS A 80 -5.18 -0.54 24.59
N ILE A 81 -5.84 0.61 24.53
CA ILE A 81 -6.78 0.96 23.43
C ILE A 81 -6.23 2.03 22.49
N MET A 82 -4.99 2.47 22.71
CA MET A 82 -4.33 3.49 21.90
C MET A 82 -3.45 2.82 20.83
N ILE A 83 -3.25 3.51 19.72
CA ILE A 83 -2.32 3.13 18.66
C ILE A 83 -1.20 4.18 18.64
N ALA A 84 0.06 3.72 18.62
CA ALA A 84 1.22 4.61 18.57
C ALA A 84 1.25 5.43 17.27
N SER A 85 2.10 6.45 17.21
CA SER A 85 2.18 7.35 16.04
C SER A 85 2.79 6.67 14.81
N GLY A 86 2.56 7.26 13.63
CA GLY A 86 3.21 6.85 12.38
C GLY A 86 2.55 5.66 11.68
N ASN A 87 3.30 4.58 11.48
CA ASN A 87 2.85 3.35 10.81
C ASN A 87 2.52 2.22 11.81
N ALA A 88 2.25 2.55 13.08
CA ALA A 88 1.84 1.55 14.06
C ALA A 88 0.58 0.82 13.59
N LEU A 89 0.60 -0.50 13.70
CA LEU A 89 -0.47 -1.35 13.19
C LEU A 89 -1.49 -1.60 14.31
N PRO A 90 -2.80 -1.57 14.01
CA PRO A 90 -3.81 -1.97 14.98
C PRO A 90 -3.61 -3.46 15.35
N PRO A 91 -4.02 -3.88 16.56
CA PRO A 91 -4.13 -5.30 16.85
C PRO A 91 -5.10 -5.96 15.85
N PRO A 92 -4.89 -7.24 15.48
CA PRO A 92 -5.83 -7.97 14.64
C PRO A 92 -7.26 -7.91 15.19
N ALA A 93 -8.25 -7.81 14.31
CA ALA A 93 -9.65 -7.89 14.69
C ALA A 93 -9.96 -9.31 15.18
N TYR A 94 -10.25 -9.47 16.47
CA TYR A 94 -10.57 -10.77 17.07
C TYR A 94 -12.07 -11.08 16.96
N GLY A 95 -12.40 -12.31 16.56
CA GLY A 95 -13.75 -12.88 16.73
C GLY A 95 -14.77 -12.64 15.62
N VAL A 96 -14.39 -11.98 14.51
CA VAL A 96 -15.28 -11.79 13.34
C VAL A 96 -14.61 -12.37 12.09
N VAL A 97 -15.28 -13.32 11.45
CA VAL A 97 -14.96 -13.79 10.09
C VAL A 97 -15.88 -13.05 9.12
N CYS A 98 -15.31 -12.55 8.02
CA CYS A 98 -16.07 -11.87 6.96
C CYS A 98 -15.93 -12.67 5.67
N ASP A 99 -16.98 -13.40 5.31
CA ASP A 99 -17.03 -14.16 4.07
C ASP A 99 -17.40 -13.22 2.92
N ILE A 100 -16.54 -13.16 1.90
CA ILE A 100 -16.72 -12.31 0.71
C ILE A 100 -17.35 -13.18 -0.37
N ASP A 101 -18.66 -13.00 -0.61
CA ASP A 101 -19.33 -13.66 -1.74
C ASP A 101 -18.87 -13.04 -3.07
N VAL A 102 -18.39 -13.90 -3.97
CA VAL A 102 -17.95 -13.56 -5.34
C VAL A 102 -18.90 -14.13 -6.41
N GLN A 103 -20.12 -14.50 -6.02
CA GLN A 103 -21.20 -14.96 -6.90
C GLN A 103 -20.82 -16.19 -7.76
N GLY A 104 -19.94 -17.04 -7.23
CA GLY A 104 -19.41 -18.22 -7.94
C GLY A 104 -18.40 -17.91 -9.05
N HIS A 105 -17.89 -16.67 -9.15
CA HIS A 105 -16.91 -16.28 -10.17
C HIS A 105 -15.58 -17.04 -10.00
N PRO A 106 -14.93 -17.50 -11.10
CA PRO A 106 -13.63 -18.17 -11.02
C PRO A 106 -12.50 -17.25 -10.51
N PRO A 107 -11.41 -17.80 -9.95
CA PRO A 107 -10.33 -16.99 -9.39
C PRO A 107 -9.66 -16.02 -10.36
N ILE A 108 -9.51 -14.77 -9.93
CA ILE A 108 -8.82 -13.71 -10.67
C ILE A 108 -7.37 -13.62 -10.18
N LYS A 109 -6.41 -13.97 -11.06
CA LYS A 109 -4.96 -13.91 -10.78
C LYS A 109 -4.26 -12.84 -11.62
N GLN A 110 -4.10 -11.65 -11.05
CA GLN A 110 -3.42 -10.53 -11.70
C GLN A 110 -1.90 -10.62 -11.52
N ARG A 111 -1.12 -10.21 -12.53
CA ARG A 111 0.34 -10.12 -12.45
C ARG A 111 0.77 -8.98 -11.50
N ALA A 112 1.75 -9.26 -10.63
CA ALA A 112 2.37 -8.24 -9.78
C ALA A 112 2.96 -7.08 -10.60
N ARG A 113 2.80 -5.84 -10.11
CA ARG A 113 3.34 -4.63 -10.76
C ARG A 113 4.82 -4.46 -10.38
N ARG A 114 5.66 -4.01 -11.33
CA ARG A 114 7.09 -3.72 -11.07
C ARG A 114 7.21 -2.57 -10.08
N THR A 115 7.87 -2.80 -8.95
CA THR A 115 8.16 -1.78 -7.94
C THR A 115 9.47 -1.05 -8.29
N PRO A 116 9.51 0.30 -8.32
CA PRO A 116 10.75 1.05 -8.46
C PRO A 116 11.70 0.81 -7.28
N LEU A 117 13.00 0.60 -7.55
CA LEU A 117 14.02 0.23 -6.54
C LEU A 117 14.00 1.15 -5.30
N ARG A 118 13.84 2.47 -5.50
CA ARG A 118 13.73 3.49 -4.44
C ARG A 118 12.60 3.27 -3.42
N HIS A 119 11.63 2.39 -3.70
CA HIS A 119 10.51 2.07 -2.82
C HIS A 119 10.58 0.65 -2.24
N LEU A 120 11.43 -0.24 -2.76
CA LEU A 120 11.51 -1.64 -2.34
C LEU A 120 11.80 -1.77 -0.83
N ARG A 121 12.83 -1.09 -0.32
CA ARG A 121 13.19 -1.15 1.11
C ARG A 121 11.99 -0.83 2.02
N LYS A 122 11.28 0.27 1.71
CA LYS A 122 10.09 0.69 2.48
C LYS A 122 8.90 -0.27 2.31
N LEU A 123 8.76 -0.89 1.14
CA LEU A 123 7.74 -1.91 0.92
C LEU A 123 8.01 -3.15 1.77
N TYR A 124 9.26 -3.64 1.81
CA TYR A 124 9.66 -4.76 2.65
C TYR A 124 9.52 -4.45 4.15
N GLU A 125 9.89 -3.25 4.60
CA GLU A 125 9.67 -2.79 5.99
C GLU A 125 8.17 -2.81 6.38
N LEU A 126 7.28 -2.34 5.49
CA LEU A 126 5.83 -2.40 5.73
C LEU A 126 5.30 -3.84 5.73
N LEU A 127 5.71 -4.69 4.78
CA LEU A 127 5.33 -6.10 4.72
C LEU A 127 5.82 -6.88 5.97
N LYS A 128 7.06 -6.63 6.42
CA LYS A 128 7.61 -7.13 7.69
C LYS A 128 6.70 -6.76 8.86
N GLY A 129 6.30 -5.48 8.95
CA GLY A 129 5.37 -5.01 9.99
C GLY A 129 4.05 -5.76 9.97
N LEU A 130 3.40 -5.86 8.79
CA LEU A 130 2.10 -6.53 8.63
C LEU A 130 2.16 -8.02 8.99
N LEU A 131 3.24 -8.72 8.61
CA LEU A 131 3.49 -10.12 8.98
C LEU A 131 3.71 -10.28 10.49
N LYS A 132 4.56 -9.44 11.11
CA LYS A 132 4.79 -9.46 12.57
C LYS A 132 3.50 -9.16 13.36
N ALA A 133 2.68 -8.23 12.89
CA ALA A 133 1.38 -7.92 13.47
C ALA A 133 0.29 -8.98 13.21
N ARG A 134 0.58 -10.02 12.40
CA ARG A 134 -0.37 -11.05 11.97
C ARG A 134 -1.62 -10.51 11.25
N LEU A 135 -1.48 -9.34 10.60
CA LEU A 135 -2.53 -8.76 9.77
C LEU A 135 -2.53 -9.33 8.34
N VAL A 136 -1.41 -9.92 7.91
CA VAL A 136 -1.29 -10.69 6.67
C VAL A 136 -0.51 -11.97 6.94
N ALA A 137 -0.65 -12.95 6.04
CA ALA A 137 0.10 -14.20 6.07
C ALA A 137 0.48 -14.61 4.63
N PHE A 138 1.43 -15.54 4.50
CA PHE A 138 1.69 -16.19 3.21
C PHE A 138 0.50 -17.09 2.82
N SER A 139 0.21 -17.17 1.52
CA SER A 139 -0.94 -17.89 0.99
C SER A 139 -0.69 -18.32 -0.45
N ASP A 140 -1.03 -19.57 -0.78
CA ASP A 140 -0.98 -20.13 -2.13
C ASP A 140 -2.32 -19.93 -2.88
N SER A 141 -3.03 -18.84 -2.58
CA SER A 141 -4.36 -18.55 -3.15
C SER A 141 -4.34 -18.51 -4.68
N PRO A 142 -5.37 -19.07 -5.35
CA PRO A 142 -5.57 -18.87 -6.79
C PRO A 142 -5.98 -17.43 -7.13
N TRP A 143 -6.41 -16.64 -6.15
CA TRP A 143 -6.72 -15.21 -6.28
C TRP A 143 -5.47 -14.37 -6.00
N ALA A 144 -5.20 -13.38 -6.85
CA ALA A 144 -4.13 -12.40 -6.61
C ALA A 144 -4.48 -11.03 -7.20
N SER A 145 -4.39 -9.99 -6.39
CA SER A 145 -4.44 -8.59 -6.83
C SER A 145 -3.09 -7.90 -6.58
N PRO A 146 -2.63 -7.00 -7.47
CA PRO A 146 -1.30 -6.45 -7.37
C PRO A 146 -1.23 -5.33 -6.32
N ILE A 147 -0.07 -5.24 -5.67
CA ILE A 147 0.27 -4.08 -4.82
C ILE A 147 0.42 -2.83 -5.70
N VAL A 148 -0.10 -1.71 -5.19
CA VAL A 148 0.04 -0.36 -5.73
C VAL A 148 0.68 0.51 -4.66
N ILE A 149 1.77 1.18 -5.01
CA ILE A 149 2.51 2.07 -4.12
C ILE A 149 2.05 3.50 -4.36
N VAL A 150 1.57 4.17 -3.31
CA VAL A 150 1.16 5.58 -3.37
C VAL A 150 2.04 6.40 -2.42
N LEU A 151 2.58 7.52 -2.87
CA LEU A 151 3.38 8.41 -2.02
C LEU A 151 2.49 9.17 -1.02
N LYS A 152 2.93 9.29 0.23
CA LYS A 152 2.34 10.20 1.22
C LYS A 152 2.73 11.65 0.87
N LYS A 153 2.00 12.62 1.44
CA LYS A 153 2.22 14.07 1.23
C LYS A 153 3.65 14.55 1.56
N ASN A 154 4.39 13.83 2.40
CA ASN A 154 5.78 14.15 2.72
C ASN A 154 6.78 13.77 1.60
N GLY A 155 6.33 13.16 0.49
CA GLY A 155 7.17 12.76 -0.66
C GLY A 155 8.13 11.60 -0.39
N VAL A 156 8.35 11.26 0.88
CA VAL A 156 9.34 10.30 1.36
C VAL A 156 8.69 8.95 1.66
N ASP A 157 7.51 8.94 2.30
CA ASP A 157 6.86 7.69 2.71
C ASP A 157 5.86 7.17 1.69
N ILE A 158 5.62 5.87 1.76
CA ILE A 158 4.67 5.17 0.91
C ILE A 158 3.45 4.69 1.70
N ARG A 159 2.36 4.44 0.97
CA ARG A 159 1.21 3.64 1.36
C ARG A 159 1.24 2.37 0.51
N LEU A 160 1.08 1.23 1.15
CA LEU A 160 0.83 -0.05 0.49
C LEU A 160 -0.68 -0.14 0.26
N CYS A 161 -1.09 -0.09 -1.01
CA CYS A 161 -2.47 -0.30 -1.44
C CYS A 161 -2.54 -1.59 -2.26
N ILE A 162 -3.73 -2.17 -2.40
CA ILE A 162 -3.98 -3.36 -3.25
C ILE A 162 -5.07 -3.01 -4.25
N ASP A 163 -4.85 -3.36 -5.53
CA ASP A 163 -5.76 -3.02 -6.64
C ASP A 163 -6.92 -4.01 -6.75
N TYR A 164 -7.85 -3.95 -5.79
CA TYR A 164 -9.01 -4.84 -5.73
C TYR A 164 -10.09 -4.57 -6.79
N LYS A 165 -9.87 -3.69 -7.78
CA LYS A 165 -10.91 -3.26 -8.73
C LYS A 165 -11.62 -4.42 -9.45
N LEU A 166 -10.90 -5.47 -9.82
CA LEU A 166 -11.47 -6.64 -10.48
C LEU A 166 -12.23 -7.56 -9.51
N VAL A 167 -11.76 -7.67 -8.26
CA VAL A 167 -12.44 -8.45 -7.21
C VAL A 167 -13.73 -7.74 -6.80
N ASN A 168 -13.67 -6.44 -6.51
CA ASN A 168 -14.82 -5.62 -6.15
C ASN A 168 -15.91 -5.57 -7.24
N ALA A 169 -15.56 -5.84 -8.50
CA ALA A 169 -16.52 -5.90 -9.61
C ALA A 169 -17.30 -7.23 -9.67
N VAL A 170 -16.83 -8.28 -8.97
CA VAL A 170 -17.49 -9.60 -8.89
C VAL A 170 -17.99 -9.93 -7.47
N THR A 171 -17.60 -9.13 -6.47
CA THR A 171 -18.11 -9.23 -5.10
C THR A 171 -19.58 -8.80 -5.03
N ALA A 172 -20.40 -9.59 -4.35
CA ALA A 172 -21.78 -9.24 -4.05
C ALA A 172 -21.84 -7.99 -3.15
N ILE A 173 -22.69 -7.02 -3.50
CA ILE A 173 -22.86 -5.79 -2.71
C ILE A 173 -23.57 -6.14 -1.40
N MET A 174 -22.90 -5.89 -0.27
CA MET A 174 -23.55 -5.96 1.04
C MET A 174 -24.40 -4.70 1.24
N GLU A 175 -25.73 -4.86 1.23
CA GLU A 175 -26.65 -3.79 1.57
C GLU A 175 -26.60 -3.49 3.06
N TYR A 176 -25.86 -2.44 3.44
CA TYR A 176 -25.84 -1.89 4.79
C TYR A 176 -26.07 -0.38 4.74
N ALA A 177 -27.14 0.08 5.39
CA ALA A 177 -27.43 1.50 5.53
C ALA A 177 -26.49 2.12 6.58
N MET A 178 -25.38 2.72 6.13
CA MET A 178 -24.59 3.62 6.96
C MET A 178 -25.38 4.92 7.13
N PRO A 179 -25.78 5.32 8.36
CA PRO A 179 -26.53 6.55 8.59
C PRO A 179 -25.69 7.78 8.25
N LEU A 180 -26.33 8.86 7.83
CA LEU A 180 -25.61 10.11 7.57
C LEU A 180 -25.14 10.73 8.90
N VAL A 181 -24.08 11.53 8.83
CA VAL A 181 -23.57 12.25 10.01
C VAL A 181 -24.65 13.16 10.60
N ASP A 182 -25.44 13.82 9.75
CA ASP A 182 -26.53 14.69 10.18
C ASP A 182 -27.69 13.90 10.86
N ASP A 183 -27.99 12.68 10.41
CA ASP A 183 -28.97 11.80 11.06
C ASP A 183 -28.52 11.43 12.48
N LEU A 184 -27.24 11.05 12.62
CA LEU A 184 -26.62 10.72 13.91
C LEU A 184 -26.59 11.93 14.88
N LEU A 185 -26.27 13.13 14.37
CA LEU A 185 -26.29 14.36 15.16
C LEU A 185 -27.72 14.75 15.58
N THR A 186 -28.70 14.57 14.69
CA THR A 186 -30.11 14.85 14.98
C THR A 186 -30.65 13.91 16.06
N LEU A 187 -30.35 12.61 15.97
CA LEU A 187 -30.69 11.62 16.99
C LEU A 187 -30.09 11.97 18.36
N LEU A 188 -28.83 12.44 18.40
CA LEU A 188 -28.18 12.87 19.64
C LEU A 188 -28.86 14.12 20.24
N MET A 189 -29.26 15.09 19.41
CA MET A 189 -29.97 16.29 19.88
C MET A 189 -31.34 15.96 20.47
N VAL A 190 -32.08 15.02 19.85
CA VAL A 190 -33.41 14.58 20.32
C VAL A 190 -33.34 13.74 21.59
N LEU A 191 -32.25 13.00 21.82
CA LEU A 191 -32.02 12.22 23.05
C LEU A 191 -31.54 13.06 24.25
N LEU A 192 -31.23 14.34 24.05
CA LEU A 192 -30.73 15.26 25.07
C LEU A 192 -31.74 16.37 25.44
N ALA A 193 -32.98 16.27 24.94
CA ALA A 193 -34.10 17.21 25.15
C ALA A 193 -35.27 16.54 25.88
#